data_AF-A0A379FJ94-F1
#
_entry.id   AF-A0A379FJ94-F1
#
_cell.length_a   1.000
_cell.length_b   1.000
_cell.length_c   1.000
_cell.angle_alpha   90.00
_cell.angle_beta   90.00
_cell.angle_gamma   90.00
#
_symmetry.space_group_name_H-M   'P 1'
#
loop_
_entity.id
_entity.type
_entity.pdbx_description
1 polymer ?
#
loop_
_entity_poly.entity_id
_entity_poly.type
_entity_poly.pdbx_seq_one_letter_code
_entity_poly.pdbx_strand_id
1 'polypeptide(L)'
;MMDNIRSTANNPFIKILLAVIILSFVLTGVGGYLFSSGVNDAAEVNGYKISRAQLEQAYQQRRAQLQKDMGDNFASLASSDEGQKMIRQQALNVLINQALLDQFAQELGIFCWRPANQRRDFCATLFPN
;
A
#
# COMPACT_ATOMS: atom_id res chain seq x y z
N MET A 1 12.52 -5.62 49.55
CA MET A 1 13.00 -6.36 48.36
C MET A 1 12.57 -5.74 47.02
N MET A 2 12.17 -4.46 47.00
CA MET A 2 11.88 -3.67 45.78
C MET A 2 13.02 -2.69 45.42
N ASP A 3 14.12 -2.69 46.17
CA ASP A 3 15.15 -1.64 46.11
C ASP A 3 16.25 -1.91 45.08
N ASN A 4 16.40 -3.15 44.61
CA ASN A 4 17.43 -3.51 43.64
C ASN A 4 17.08 -3.07 42.20
N ILE A 5 15.80 -2.91 41.87
CA ILE A 5 15.39 -2.37 40.55
C ILE A 5 15.68 -0.85 40.47
N ARG A 6 15.57 -0.14 41.59
CA ARG A 6 15.82 1.31 41.65
C ARG A 6 17.31 1.66 41.53
N SER A 7 18.20 0.80 42.02
CA SER A 7 19.65 0.99 41.90
C SER A 7 20.16 0.74 40.47
N THR A 8 19.61 -0.28 39.79
CA THR A 8 19.98 -0.62 38.41
C THR A 8 19.61 0.48 37.41
N ALA A 9 18.47 1.16 37.59
CA ALA A 9 18.05 2.27 36.70
C ALA A 9 18.93 3.54 36.81
N ASN A 10 19.65 3.73 37.92
CA ASN A 10 20.49 4.92 38.15
C ASN A 10 21.98 4.70 37.88
N ASN A 11 22.39 3.50 37.45
CA ASN A 11 23.78 3.25 37.09
C ASN A 11 24.11 3.93 35.76
N PRO A 12 25.09 4.86 35.69
CA PRO A 12 25.46 5.57 34.46
C PRO A 12 25.84 4.63 33.32
N PHE A 13 26.37 3.44 33.63
CA PHE A 13 26.70 2.41 32.64
C PHE A 13 25.46 1.95 31.84
N ILE A 14 24.31 1.82 32.49
CA ILE A 14 23.07 1.35 31.85
C ILE A 14 22.49 2.40 30.90
N LYS A 15 22.62 3.68 31.22
CA LYS A 15 22.19 4.77 30.32
C LYS A 15 22.99 4.77 29.02
N ILE A 16 24.28 4.49 29.09
CA ILE A 16 25.17 4.40 27.92
C ILE A 16 24.81 3.19 27.05
N LEU A 17 24.60 2.03 27.66
CA LEU A 17 24.16 0.82 26.95
C LEU A 17 22.82 1.03 26.24
N LEU A 18 21.83 1.61 26.94
CA LEU A 18 20.53 1.91 26.39
C LEU A 18 20.62 2.90 25.21
N ALA A 19 21.47 3.93 25.34
CA ALA A 19 21.69 4.90 24.26
C ALA A 19 22.31 4.26 23.01
N VAL A 20 23.29 3.37 23.17
CA VAL A 20 23.91 2.64 22.04
C VAL A 20 22.91 1.72 21.33
N ILE A 21 22.05 1.04 22.10
CA ILE A 21 20.98 0.21 21.54
C ILE A 21 20.00 1.09 20.74
N ILE A 22 19.47 2.16 21.33
CA ILE A 22 18.54 3.07 20.63
C ILE A 22 19.20 3.65 19.36
N LEU A 23 20.48 4.06 19.43
CA LEU A 23 21.22 4.57 18.30
C LEU A 23 21.35 3.53 17.18
N SER A 24 21.63 2.27 17.53
CA SER A 24 21.69 1.15 16.57
C SER A 24 20.34 0.90 15.93
N PHE A 25 19.27 0.95 16.72
CA PHE A 25 17.90 0.82 16.24
C PHE A 25 17.53 1.96 15.27
N VAL A 26 17.98 3.20 15.52
CA VAL A 26 17.78 4.33 14.60
C VAL A 26 18.62 4.19 13.33
N LEU A 27 19.90 3.85 13.44
CA LEU A 27 20.82 3.69 12.29
C LEU A 27 20.45 2.49 11.40
N THR A 28 20.02 1.38 11.98
CA THR A 28 19.56 0.18 11.26
C THR A 28 18.09 0.26 10.84
N GLY A 29 17.35 1.27 11.31
CA GLY A 29 16.04 1.64 10.74
C GLY A 29 14.81 0.97 11.35
N VAL A 30 14.75 0.78 12.68
CA VAL A 30 13.54 0.22 13.31
C VAL A 30 12.34 1.16 13.31
N GLY A 31 12.58 2.46 13.15
CA GLY A 31 11.50 3.45 13.04
C GLY A 31 10.54 3.06 11.92
N GLY A 32 11.08 2.50 10.82
CA GLY A 32 10.28 1.97 9.74
C GLY A 32 9.30 0.87 10.17
N TYR A 33 9.66 -0.01 11.12
CA TYR A 33 8.78 -1.12 11.52
C TYR A 33 7.58 -0.67 12.39
N LEU A 34 7.76 0.34 13.24
CA LEU A 34 6.67 0.88 14.08
C LEU A 34 5.81 1.89 13.33
N PHE A 35 6.39 2.73 12.47
CA PHE A 35 5.63 3.62 11.58
C PHE A 35 4.94 2.86 10.42
N SER A 36 5.42 1.66 10.06
CA SER A 36 4.76 0.74 9.12
C SER A 36 3.66 -0.12 9.75
N SER A 37 3.56 -0.19 11.09
CA SER A 37 2.55 -1.05 11.76
C SER A 37 1.13 -0.45 11.75
N GLY A 38 0.92 0.69 11.10
CA GLY A 38 -0.40 1.30 10.89
C GLY A 38 -0.74 1.60 9.42
N VAL A 39 0.19 1.47 8.49
CA VAL A 39 -0.06 1.74 7.06
C VAL A 39 0.55 0.61 6.24
N ASN A 40 -0.32 -0.36 5.91
CA ASN A 40 -0.05 -1.52 5.08
C ASN A 40 0.25 -1.10 3.62
N ASP A 41 1.35 -0.42 3.36
CA ASP A 41 1.72 0.04 2.02
C ASP A 41 2.45 -1.07 1.25
N ALA A 42 1.89 -1.46 0.09
CA ALA A 42 2.44 -2.49 -0.80
C ALA A 42 3.47 -1.91 -1.77
N ALA A 43 3.30 -0.64 -2.18
CA ALA A 43 4.21 0.13 -3.02
C ALA A 43 3.87 1.62 -2.95
N GLU A 44 4.86 2.49 -3.08
CA GLU A 44 4.68 3.94 -3.22
C GLU A 44 5.20 4.37 -4.59
N VAL A 45 4.35 4.99 -5.41
CA VAL A 45 4.71 5.48 -6.75
C VAL A 45 4.43 6.98 -6.80
N ASN A 46 5.49 7.80 -6.95
CA ASN A 46 5.37 9.27 -6.97
C ASN A 46 4.59 9.85 -5.77
N GLY A 47 4.73 9.28 -4.56
CA GLY A 47 4.00 9.73 -3.36
C GLY A 47 2.58 9.17 -3.22
N TYR A 48 2.08 8.39 -4.19
CA TYR A 48 0.83 7.67 -4.08
C TYR A 48 1.06 6.28 -3.48
N LYS A 49 0.54 6.07 -2.26
CA LYS A 49 0.65 4.83 -1.51
C LYS A 49 -0.43 3.85 -1.92
N ILE A 50 -0.03 2.77 -2.59
CA ILE A 50 -0.92 1.65 -2.91
C ILE A 50 -0.92 0.71 -1.71
N SER A 51 -2.05 0.64 -1.00
CA SER A 51 -2.15 -0.25 0.16
C SER A 51 -2.25 -1.72 -0.27
N ARG A 52 -1.80 -2.64 0.59
CA ARG A 52 -1.96 -4.09 0.41
C ARG A 52 -3.43 -4.48 0.23
N ALA A 53 -4.34 -3.78 0.89
CA ALA A 53 -5.78 -4.03 0.75
C ALA A 53 -6.29 -3.64 -0.64
N GLN A 54 -5.81 -2.52 -1.20
CA GLN A 54 -6.16 -2.09 -2.57
C GLN A 54 -5.60 -3.06 -3.62
N LEU A 55 -4.36 -3.51 -3.44
CA LEU A 55 -3.75 -4.50 -4.33
C LEU A 55 -4.49 -5.83 -4.30
N GLU A 56 -4.86 -6.32 -3.11
CA GLU A 56 -5.62 -7.55 -2.97
C GLU A 56 -7.01 -7.41 -3.60
N GLN A 57 -7.70 -6.29 -3.38
CA GLN A 57 -8.99 -6.02 -4.02
C GLN A 57 -8.88 -5.99 -5.55
N ALA A 58 -7.88 -5.30 -6.10
CA ALA A 58 -7.61 -5.23 -7.54
C ALA A 58 -7.23 -6.61 -8.11
N TYR A 59 -6.46 -7.41 -7.35
CA TYR A 59 -6.10 -8.77 -7.73
C TYR A 59 -7.33 -9.67 -7.82
N GLN A 60 -8.23 -9.64 -6.83
CA GLN A 60 -9.46 -10.42 -6.87
C GLN A 60 -10.38 -10.00 -8.01
N GLN A 61 -10.49 -8.69 -8.29
CA GLN A 61 -11.22 -8.18 -9.45
C GLN A 61 -10.62 -8.68 -10.77
N ARG A 62 -9.29 -8.60 -10.91
CA ARG A 62 -8.59 -9.05 -12.12
C ARG A 62 -8.72 -10.55 -12.33
N ARG A 63 -8.60 -11.33 -11.25
CA ARG A 63 -8.86 -12.78 -11.29
C ARG A 63 -10.28 -13.10 -11.70
N ALA A 64 -11.28 -12.43 -11.12
CA ALA A 64 -12.68 -12.66 -11.45
C ALA A 64 -12.98 -12.31 -12.91
N GLN A 65 -12.32 -11.29 -13.48
CA GLN A 65 -12.45 -10.95 -14.90
C GLN A 65 -11.82 -12.03 -15.80
N LEU A 66 -10.58 -12.41 -15.52
CA LEU A 66 -9.89 -13.46 -16.29
C LEU A 66 -10.59 -14.82 -16.20
N GLN A 67 -11.18 -15.14 -15.05
CA GLN A 67 -11.98 -16.35 -14.87
C GLN A 67 -13.26 -16.32 -15.73
N LYS A 68 -13.89 -15.15 -15.91
CA LYS A 68 -15.04 -15.00 -16.82
C LYS A 68 -14.64 -15.13 -18.28
N ASP A 69 -13.49 -14.57 -18.65
CA ASP A 69 -13.02 -14.54 -20.03
C ASP A 69 -12.48 -15.90 -20.50
N MET A 70 -11.76 -16.61 -19.63
CA MET A 70 -11.04 -17.85 -19.98
C MET A 70 -11.66 -19.13 -19.41
N GLY A 71 -12.59 -19.02 -18.45
CA GLY A 71 -13.28 -20.16 -17.85
C GLY A 71 -12.31 -21.22 -17.32
N ASP A 72 -12.43 -22.45 -17.84
CA ASP A 72 -11.66 -23.61 -17.40
C ASP A 72 -10.14 -23.49 -17.68
N ASN A 73 -9.76 -22.74 -18.72
CA ASN A 73 -8.34 -22.50 -19.06
C ASN A 73 -7.64 -21.58 -18.05
N PHE A 74 -8.41 -20.84 -17.25
CA PHE A 74 -7.87 -19.99 -16.19
C PHE A 74 -7.35 -20.82 -15.02
N ALA A 75 -7.98 -21.96 -14.71
CA ALA A 75 -7.63 -22.76 -13.54
C ALA A 75 -6.19 -23.29 -13.63
N SER A 76 -5.75 -23.73 -14.81
CA SER A 76 -4.38 -24.20 -15.01
C SER A 76 -3.36 -23.05 -14.89
N LEU A 77 -3.67 -21.89 -15.47
CA LEU A 77 -2.80 -20.71 -15.42
C LEU A 77 -2.74 -20.09 -14.02
N ALA A 78 -3.87 -20.00 -13.31
CA ALA A 78 -3.93 -19.45 -11.96
C ALA A 78 -3.35 -20.40 -10.91
N SER A 79 -3.28 -21.70 -11.21
CA SER A 79 -2.64 -22.68 -10.34
C SER A 79 -1.11 -22.65 -10.39
N SER A 80 -0.52 -22.05 -11.44
CA SER A 80 0.93 -21.86 -11.52
C SER A 80 1.39 -20.61 -10.74
N ASP A 81 2.55 -20.70 -10.11
CA ASP A 81 3.16 -19.58 -9.36
C ASP A 81 3.47 -18.39 -10.30
N GLU A 82 3.88 -18.69 -11.53
CA GLU A 82 4.14 -17.71 -12.59
C GLU A 82 2.87 -16.97 -13.01
N GLY A 83 1.75 -17.66 -13.17
CA GLY A 83 0.47 -17.05 -13.52
C GLY A 83 -0.06 -16.15 -12.40
N GLN A 84 0.09 -16.55 -11.14
CA GLN A 84 -0.28 -15.70 -9.99
C GLN A 84 0.56 -14.42 -9.93
N LYS A 85 1.88 -14.51 -10.16
CA LYS A 85 2.76 -13.33 -10.23
C LYS A 85 2.38 -12.40 -11.37
N MET A 86 2.09 -12.95 -12.55
CA MET A 86 1.64 -12.18 -13.70
C MET A 86 0.34 -11.42 -13.39
N ILE A 87 -0.65 -12.07 -12.77
CA ILE A 87 -1.93 -11.42 -12.44
C ILE A 87 -1.72 -10.31 -11.40
N ARG A 88 -0.88 -10.51 -10.38
CA ARG A 88 -0.53 -9.46 -9.40
C ARG A 88 0.17 -8.27 -10.06
N GLN A 89 1.11 -8.53 -10.98
CA GLN A 89 1.78 -7.46 -11.74
C GLN A 89 0.80 -6.68 -12.63
N GLN A 90 -0.14 -7.37 -13.29
CA GLN A 90 -1.19 -6.72 -14.06
C GLN A 90 -2.09 -5.84 -13.17
N ALA A 91 -2.49 -6.34 -12.00
CA ALA A 91 -3.29 -5.57 -11.04
C ALA A 91 -2.54 -4.32 -10.56
N LEU A 92 -1.23 -4.44 -10.27
CA LEU A 92 -0.37 -3.30 -9.95
C LEU A 92 -0.32 -2.28 -11.09
N ASN A 93 -0.10 -2.72 -12.33
CA ASN A 93 -0.05 -1.83 -13.48
C ASN A 93 -1.36 -1.06 -13.69
N VAL A 94 -2.52 -1.68 -13.45
CA VAL A 94 -3.82 -0.99 -13.50
C VAL A 94 -3.90 0.12 -12.46
N LEU A 95 -3.50 -0.17 -11.22
CA LEU A 95 -3.49 0.82 -10.13
C LEU A 95 -2.52 1.97 -10.41
N ILE A 96 -1.33 1.66 -10.95
CA ILE A 96 -0.34 2.67 -11.35
C ILE A 96 -0.89 3.56 -12.46
N ASN A 97 -1.43 2.98 -13.53
CA ASN A 97 -2.01 3.74 -14.63
C ASN A 97 -3.17 4.63 -14.16
N GLN A 98 -4.00 4.12 -13.25
CA GLN A 98 -5.09 4.91 -12.69
C GLN A 98 -4.58 6.09 -11.86
N ALA A 99 -3.57 5.88 -11.02
CA ALA A 99 -2.94 6.96 -10.26
C ALA A 99 -2.29 8.02 -11.18
N LEU A 100 -1.66 7.60 -12.28
CA LEU A 100 -1.06 8.51 -13.27
C LEU A 100 -2.13 9.31 -14.03
N LEU A 101 -3.23 8.65 -14.43
CA LEU A 101 -4.35 9.32 -15.10
C LEU A 101 -5.03 10.33 -14.17
N ASP A 102 -5.21 9.99 -12.89
CA ASP A 102 -5.80 10.90 -11.91
C ASP A 102 -4.87 12.11 -11.64
N GLN A 103 -3.54 11.92 -11.62
CA GLN A 103 -2.57 13.02 -11.52
C GLN A 103 -2.61 13.94 -12.75
N PHE A 104 -2.64 13.36 -13.94
CA PHE A 104 -2.71 14.13 -15.19
C PHE A 104 -4.04 14.90 -15.31
N ALA A 105 -5.14 14.30 -14.88
CA ALA A 105 -6.44 14.96 -14.84
C ALA A 105 -6.48 16.13 -13.84
N GLN A 106 -5.79 16.01 -12.70
CA GLN A 106 -5.61 17.12 -11.75
C GLN A 106 -4.78 18.26 -12.35
N GLU A 107 -3.70 17.95 -13.07
CA GLU A 107 -2.87 18.96 -13.75
C GLU A 107 -3.63 19.71 -14.84
N LEU A 108 -4.54 19.03 -15.54
CA LEU A 108 -5.43 19.61 -16.55
C LEU A 108 -6.68 20.29 -15.98
N GLY A 109 -6.92 20.21 -14.65
CA GLY A 109 -8.10 20.77 -14.00
C GLY A 109 -9.42 20.06 -14.35
N ILE A 110 -9.36 18.88 -14.97
CA ILE A 110 -10.54 18.09 -15.34
C ILE A 110 -10.81 17.11 -14.19
N PHE A 111 -11.69 17.50 -13.27
CA PHE A 111 -12.12 16.60 -12.19
C PHE A 111 -13.36 15.82 -12.62
N CYS A 112 -13.23 14.51 -12.77
CA CYS A 112 -14.37 13.60 -12.78
C CYS A 112 -14.46 12.96 -11.39
N TRP A 113 -15.31 13.50 -10.51
CA TRP A 113 -15.52 12.91 -9.19
C TRP A 113 -16.18 11.53 -9.36
N ARG A 114 -15.47 10.45 -8.98
CA ARG A 114 -15.94 9.07 -9.00
C ARG A 114 -16.55 8.73 -7.64
N PRO A 115 -17.88 8.74 -7.45
CA PRO A 115 -18.49 8.24 -6.23
C PRO A 115 -18.22 6.75 -6.05
N ALA A 116 -17.89 6.34 -4.82
CA ALA A 116 -17.67 4.95 -4.45
C ALA A 116 -18.95 4.09 -4.46
N ASN A 117 -20.12 4.71 -4.66
CA ASN A 117 -21.42 4.03 -4.65
C ASN A 117 -22.27 4.48 -5.84
N GLN A 118 -22.74 3.49 -6.57
CA GLN A 118 -23.39 3.52 -7.86
C GLN A 118 -24.61 4.45 -7.95
N ARG A 119 -24.53 5.50 -8.78
CA ARG A 119 -25.49 5.79 -9.87
C ARG A 119 -24.75 6.53 -10.97
N ARG A 120 -24.95 6.05 -12.19
CA ARG A 120 -24.43 6.63 -13.43
C ARG A 120 -24.92 8.09 -13.53
N ASP A 121 -24.17 8.93 -14.25
CA ASP A 121 -24.66 10.15 -14.94
C ASP A 121 -24.21 11.55 -14.45
N PHE A 122 -23.21 11.70 -13.58
CA PHE A 122 -22.66 13.04 -13.28
C PHE A 122 -21.20 13.22 -13.73
N CYS A 123 -20.99 13.23 -15.04
CA CYS A 123 -19.95 14.10 -15.61
C CYS A 123 -20.52 15.52 -15.60
N ALA A 124 -20.41 16.23 -14.49
CA ALA A 124 -20.70 17.65 -14.47
C ALA A 124 -19.64 18.35 -15.33
N THR A 125 -20.01 18.68 -16.56
CA THR A 125 -19.30 19.63 -17.41
C THR A 125 -19.28 20.99 -16.70
N LEU A 126 -18.27 21.22 -15.87
CA LEU A 126 -17.94 22.56 -15.38
C LEU A 126 -17.14 23.27 -16.49
N PHE A 127 -17.85 23.64 -17.56
CA PHE A 127 -17.42 24.69 -18.47
C PHE A 127 -18.00 26.01 -17.95
N PRO A 128 -17.18 26.94 -17.44
CA PRO A 128 -17.63 28.32 -17.28
C PRO A 128 -17.54 29.00 -18.65
N ASN A 129 -18.70 29.29 -19.24
CA ASN A 129 -19.03 30.56 -19.91
C ASN A 129 -20.55 30.66 -20.00
#